data_AF-A0A060CK14-F1
#
_entry.id   AF-A0A060CK14-F1
#
_cell.length_a   1.000
_cell.length_b   1.000
_cell.length_c   1.000
_cell.angle_alpha   90.00
_cell.angle_beta   90.00
_cell.angle_gamma   90.00
#
_symmetry.space_group_name_H-M   'P 1'
#
loop_
_entity.id
_entity.type
_entity.pdbx_description
1 polymer ?
#
loop_
_entity_poly.entity_id
_entity_poly.type
_entity_poly.pdbx_seq_one_letter_code
_entity_poly.pdbx_strand_id
1 'polypeptide(L)'
;RELRTGITCSRGFAQWMALHNCSIAFTSYQTGQLFLLGVLPDGALSVHQRNFVRAMGLIGDHQRLLLAGLAQIWRFENVLAPHERANQHFDRLYVPRRGQTVSDLDVHELGIDTAGRLLFVSTKYSCLATDSVVHSFKPVWRPPFISRLAPEDRCHLNGLAMEEG
;
A
#
# COMPACT_ATOMS: atom_id res chain seq x y z
N ARG A 1 16.67 -0.39 19.50
CA ARG A 1 15.93 -1.34 20.36
C ARG A 1 15.26 -2.33 19.41
N GLU A 2 15.71 -3.58 19.38
CA GLU A 2 15.12 -4.60 18.51
C GLU A 2 13.69 -4.89 19.00
N LEU A 3 12.70 -4.49 18.21
CA LEU A 3 11.31 -4.85 18.47
C LEU A 3 11.16 -6.32 18.11
N ARG A 4 11.00 -7.18 19.11
CA ARG A 4 10.69 -8.59 18.90
C ARG A 4 9.21 -8.70 18.55
N THR A 5 8.89 -8.85 17.27
CA THR A 5 7.50 -9.05 16.83
C THR A 5 7.06 -10.47 17.19
N GLY A 6 6.16 -10.60 18.17
CA GLY A 6 5.46 -11.86 18.43
C GLY A 6 4.40 -12.09 17.36
N ILE A 7 4.49 -13.19 16.61
CA ILE A 7 3.54 -13.53 15.56
C ILE A 7 2.73 -14.73 16.01
N THR A 8 1.41 -14.58 16.03
CA THR A 8 0.45 -15.67 16.19
C THR A 8 -0.55 -15.59 15.05
N CYS A 9 -1.10 -16.74 14.65
CA CYS A 9 -2.15 -16.80 13.64
C CYS A 9 -3.16 -17.89 14.02
N SER A 10 -4.37 -17.77 13.49
CA SER A 10 -5.41 -18.79 13.67
C SER A 10 -4.94 -20.13 13.10
N ARG A 11 -5.26 -21.23 13.79
CA ARG A 11 -4.97 -22.57 13.31
C ARG A 11 -5.60 -22.78 11.92
N GLY A 12 -4.83 -23.33 10.99
CA GLY A 12 -5.27 -23.59 9.61
C GLY A 12 -5.20 -22.40 8.66
N PHE A 13 -4.80 -21.21 9.13
CA PHE A 13 -4.72 -20.02 8.27
C PHE A 13 -3.75 -20.18 7.08
N ALA A 14 -2.55 -20.69 7.31
CA ALA A 14 -1.59 -20.96 6.22
C ALA A 14 -2.12 -22.00 5.22
N GLN A 15 -2.79 -23.04 5.71
CA GLN A 15 -3.42 -24.04 4.86
C GLN A 15 -4.56 -23.43 4.01
N TRP A 16 -5.39 -22.58 4.62
CA TRP A 16 -6.44 -21.85 3.90
C TRP A 16 -5.85 -20.97 2.81
N MET A 17 -4.78 -20.22 3.09
CA MET A 17 -4.10 -19.39 2.09
C MET A 17 -3.56 -20.23 0.92
N ALA A 18 -2.93 -21.37 1.21
CA ALA A 18 -2.43 -22.28 0.19
C ALA A 18 -3.55 -22.89 -0.66
N LEU A 19 -4.67 -23.29 -0.04
CA LEU A 19 -5.84 -23.83 -0.73
C LEU A 19 -6.49 -22.81 -1.68
N HIS A 20 -6.47 -21.53 -1.31
CA HIS A 20 -7.02 -20.44 -2.11
C HIS A 20 -6.00 -19.74 -3.01
N ASN A 21 -4.76 -20.23 -3.06
CA ASN A 21 -3.66 -19.63 -3.81
C ASN A 21 -3.55 -18.12 -3.58
N CYS A 22 -3.62 -17.69 -2.31
CA CYS A 22 -3.62 -16.28 -1.95
C CYS A 22 -2.45 -15.89 -1.05
N SER A 23 -2.05 -14.64 -1.20
CA SER A 23 -1.07 -13.95 -0.36
C SER A 23 -1.72 -12.66 0.13
N ILE A 24 -1.29 -12.17 1.29
CA ILE A 24 -1.90 -10.98 1.92
C ILE A 24 -0.84 -9.92 2.11
N ALA A 25 -1.16 -8.69 1.72
CA ALA A 25 -0.36 -7.52 2.01
C ALA A 25 -1.21 -6.54 2.83
N PHE A 26 -0.66 -6.01 3.91
CA PHE A 26 -1.34 -5.01 4.73
C PHE A 26 -0.34 -4.10 5.43
N THR A 27 -0.82 -2.96 5.91
CA THR A 27 -0.01 -1.95 6.60
C THR A 27 -0.44 -1.79 8.04
N SER A 28 0.47 -1.26 8.86
CA SER A 28 0.18 -0.78 10.20
C SER A 28 0.66 0.66 10.31
N TYR A 29 -0.29 1.58 10.42
CA TYR A 29 0.00 3.01 10.60
C TYR A 29 0.85 3.26 11.85
N GLN A 30 0.48 2.64 12.98
CA GLN A 30 1.10 2.88 14.28
C GLN A 30 2.56 2.45 14.33
N THR A 31 2.89 1.33 13.66
CA THR A 31 4.26 0.80 13.64
C THR A 31 5.04 1.20 12.39
N GLY A 32 4.38 1.78 11.39
CA GLY A 32 5.00 2.14 10.11
C GLY A 32 5.43 0.91 9.30
N GLN A 33 4.72 -0.21 9.42
CA GLN A 33 5.13 -1.47 8.83
C GLN A 33 4.26 -1.87 7.63
N LEU A 34 4.91 -2.35 6.58
CA LEU A 34 4.31 -3.17 5.53
C LEU A 34 4.55 -4.64 5.88
N PHE A 35 3.48 -5.42 5.90
CA PHE A 35 3.49 -6.87 6.06
C PHE A 35 3.14 -7.54 4.75
N LEU A 36 3.91 -8.56 4.39
CA LEU A 36 3.60 -9.48 3.30
C LEU A 36 3.54 -10.89 3.87
N LEU A 37 2.40 -11.54 3.70
CA LEU A 37 2.14 -12.89 4.16
C LEU A 37 2.05 -13.84 2.96
N GLY A 38 2.70 -14.98 3.09
CA GLY A 38 2.61 -16.09 2.13
C GLY A 38 2.75 -17.42 2.86
N VAL A 39 2.91 -18.50 2.10
CA VAL A 39 3.06 -19.85 2.64
C VAL A 39 4.34 -20.47 2.08
N LEU A 40 5.18 -21.01 2.95
CA LEU A 40 6.40 -21.72 2.56
C LEU A 40 6.06 -23.13 2.03
N PRO A 41 6.97 -23.79 1.28
CA PRO A 41 6.73 -25.13 0.75
C PRO A 41 6.41 -26.21 1.80
N ASP A 42 6.85 -26.02 3.05
CA ASP A 42 6.57 -26.89 4.19
C ASP A 42 5.20 -26.61 4.85
N GLY A 43 4.43 -25.65 4.33
CA GLY A 43 3.13 -25.23 4.86
C GLY A 43 3.20 -24.20 5.98
N ALA A 44 4.40 -23.75 6.38
CA ALA A 44 4.54 -22.72 7.39
C ALA A 44 4.12 -21.33 6.86
N LEU A 45 3.55 -20.49 7.75
CA LEU A 45 3.25 -19.11 7.42
C LEU A 45 4.56 -18.33 7.25
N SER A 46 4.75 -17.73 6.07
CA SER A 46 5.82 -16.76 5.83
C SER A 46 5.34 -15.36 6.19
N VAL A 47 6.15 -14.62 6.95
CA VAL A 47 5.86 -13.23 7.33
C VAL A 47 7.08 -12.38 7.01
N HIS A 48 6.94 -11.49 6.02
CA HIS A 48 7.95 -10.49 5.70
C HIS A 48 7.48 -9.11 6.18
N GLN A 49 8.36 -8.39 6.87
CA GLN A 49 8.08 -7.08 7.45
C GLN A 49 9.07 -6.06 6.90
N ARG A 50 8.58 -4.88 6.52
CA ARG A 50 9.43 -3.77 6.09
C ARG A 50 8.98 -2.46 6.73
N ASN A 51 9.95 -1.70 7.22
CA ASN A 51 9.70 -0.43 7.91
C ASN A 51 9.64 0.74 6.93
N PHE A 52 8.71 1.65 7.21
CA PHE A 52 8.51 2.92 6.53
C PHE A 52 8.21 4.01 7.58
N VAL A 53 8.47 5.26 7.22
CA VAL A 53 8.00 6.39 8.04
C VAL A 53 6.51 6.55 7.77
N ARG A 54 5.69 5.95 8.64
CA ARG A 54 4.27 5.60 8.40
C ARG A 54 4.09 4.63 7.23
N ALA A 55 3.10 3.74 7.37
CA ALA A 55 2.61 2.88 6.30
C ALA A 55 1.09 3.00 6.33
N MET A 56 0.52 3.62 5.30
CA MET A 56 -0.89 4.02 5.25
C MET A 56 -1.58 3.24 4.12
N GLY A 57 -2.08 3.93 3.10
CA GLY A 57 -2.75 3.29 1.97
C GLY A 57 -1.86 2.30 1.24
N LEU A 58 -2.45 1.20 0.83
CA LEU A 58 -1.81 0.13 0.09
C LEU A 58 -2.78 -0.38 -0.98
N ILE A 59 -2.37 -0.33 -2.24
CA ILE A 59 -3.11 -0.92 -3.36
C ILE A 59 -2.15 -1.71 -4.24
N GLY A 60 -2.66 -2.70 -4.97
CA GLY A 60 -1.86 -3.40 -5.95
C GLY A 60 -2.45 -4.75 -6.35
N ASP A 61 -1.60 -5.51 -7.02
CA ASP A 61 -1.86 -6.86 -7.50
C ASP A 61 -0.63 -7.75 -7.29
N HIS A 62 -0.61 -8.91 -7.94
CA HIS A 62 0.48 -9.89 -7.86
C HIS A 62 1.79 -9.43 -8.50
N GLN A 63 1.81 -8.32 -9.23
CA GLN A 63 3.00 -7.77 -9.90
C GLN A 63 3.44 -6.42 -9.34
N ARG A 64 2.53 -5.63 -8.77
CA ARG A 64 2.83 -4.27 -8.31
C ARG A 64 2.12 -3.95 -7.02
N LEU A 65 2.83 -3.26 -6.13
CA LEU A 65 2.25 -2.63 -4.95
C LEU A 65 2.55 -1.12 -4.98
N LEU A 66 1.58 -0.31 -4.59
CA LEU A 66 1.74 1.10 -4.26
C LEU A 66 1.47 1.30 -2.77
N LEU A 67 2.41 1.92 -2.07
CA LEU A 67 2.33 2.19 -0.64
C LEU A 67 2.47 3.69 -0.38
N ALA A 68 1.47 4.27 0.27
CA ALA A 68 1.60 5.59 0.86
C ALA A 68 2.34 5.53 2.20
N GLY A 69 3.45 6.27 2.30
CA GLY A 69 4.11 6.63 3.56
C GLY A 69 3.84 8.08 3.93
N LEU A 70 4.57 8.61 4.92
CA LEU A 70 4.40 9.98 5.41
C LEU A 70 4.55 11.03 4.29
N ALA A 71 5.58 10.90 3.45
CA ALA A 71 5.92 11.91 2.43
C ALA A 71 6.14 11.33 1.03
N GLN A 72 6.09 10.01 0.88
CA GLN A 72 6.31 9.32 -0.38
C GLN A 72 5.17 8.37 -0.69
N ILE A 73 4.83 8.27 -1.97
CA ILE A 73 4.13 7.11 -2.52
C ILE A 73 5.18 6.22 -3.18
N TRP A 74 5.39 5.04 -2.60
CA TRP A 74 6.34 4.04 -3.06
C TRP A 74 5.68 3.10 -4.06
N ARG A 75 6.37 2.84 -5.16
CA ARG A 75 5.99 1.81 -6.14
C ARG A 75 6.96 0.66 -6.09
N PHE A 76 6.43 -0.52 -5.81
CA PHE A 76 7.15 -1.79 -5.83
C PHE A 76 6.77 -2.56 -7.09
N GLU A 77 7.75 -3.19 -7.71
CA GLU A 77 7.53 -4.15 -8.80
C GLU A 77 8.00 -5.53 -8.34
N ASN A 78 7.26 -6.57 -8.69
CA ASN A 78 7.76 -7.92 -8.70
C ASN A 78 8.86 -8.01 -9.78
N VAL A 79 10.08 -8.33 -9.35
CA VAL A 79 11.24 -8.41 -10.25
C VAL A 79 11.53 -9.81 -10.74
N LEU A 80 10.77 -10.82 -10.28
CA LEU A 80 10.96 -12.21 -10.65
C LEU A 80 10.16 -12.56 -11.90
N ALA A 81 10.79 -13.27 -12.82
CA ALA A 81 10.10 -14.03 -13.85
C ALA A 81 9.32 -15.21 -13.22
N PRO A 82 8.30 -15.77 -13.90
CA PRO A 82 7.45 -16.83 -13.33
C PRO A 82 8.21 -18.07 -12.81
N HIS A 83 9.37 -18.39 -13.40
CA HIS A 83 10.20 -19.54 -13.04
C HIS A 83 11.25 -19.22 -11.96
N GLU A 84 11.48 -17.94 -11.66
CA GLU A 84 12.49 -17.53 -10.68
C GLU A 84 11.94 -17.61 -9.26
N ARG A 85 12.83 -17.86 -8.30
CA ARG A 85 12.52 -17.87 -6.88
C ARG A 85 13.54 -17.05 -6.11
N ALA A 86 13.09 -16.06 -5.35
CA ALA A 86 13.95 -15.37 -4.40
C ALA A 86 14.18 -16.27 -3.17
N ASN A 87 15.41 -16.32 -2.68
CA ASN A 87 15.82 -17.18 -1.57
C ASN A 87 15.27 -18.62 -1.70
N GLN A 88 15.30 -19.17 -2.92
CA GLN A 88 14.88 -20.54 -3.27
C GLN A 88 13.38 -20.84 -3.12
N HIS A 89 12.60 -20.01 -2.42
CA HIS A 89 11.21 -20.34 -2.06
C HIS A 89 10.18 -19.30 -2.49
N PHE A 90 10.54 -18.02 -2.56
CA PHE A 90 9.58 -16.94 -2.80
C PHE A 90 9.34 -16.73 -4.29
N ASP A 91 8.09 -16.83 -4.72
CA ASP A 91 7.64 -16.65 -6.11
C ASP A 91 7.42 -15.18 -6.51
N ARG A 92 7.47 -14.27 -5.53
CA ARG A 92 7.39 -12.81 -5.72
C ARG A 92 8.48 -12.10 -4.92
N LEU A 93 9.13 -11.13 -5.56
CA LEU A 93 10.09 -10.22 -4.90
C LEU A 93 9.75 -8.77 -5.25
N TYR A 94 9.04 -8.11 -4.35
CA TYR A 94 8.62 -6.71 -4.52
C TYR A 94 9.76 -5.75 -4.15
N VAL A 95 10.34 -5.12 -5.17
CA VAL A 95 11.45 -4.16 -5.01
C VAL A 95 10.94 -2.74 -5.28
N PRO A 96 11.22 -1.75 -4.41
CA PRO A 96 10.89 -0.36 -4.70
C PRO A 96 11.63 0.11 -5.95
N ARG A 97 10.89 0.58 -6.96
CA ARG A 97 11.41 1.12 -8.21
C ARG A 97 11.20 2.62 -8.36
N ARG A 98 10.27 3.19 -7.60
CA ARG A 98 10.00 4.64 -7.57
C ARG A 98 9.48 5.06 -6.19
N GLY A 99 9.86 6.26 -5.77
CA GLY A 99 9.22 6.97 -4.66
C GLY A 99 8.86 8.37 -5.14
N GLN A 100 7.57 8.67 -5.25
CA GLN A 100 7.09 10.01 -5.60
C GLN A 100 6.90 10.80 -4.32
N THR A 101 7.60 11.93 -4.18
CA THR A 101 7.41 12.82 -3.04
C THR A 101 6.10 13.58 -3.20
N VAL A 102 5.21 13.41 -2.21
CA VAL A 102 3.90 14.07 -2.16
C VAL A 102 3.76 15.02 -0.96
N SER A 103 4.76 15.05 -0.05
CA SER A 103 4.69 15.73 1.26
C SER A 103 3.69 15.06 2.21
N ASP A 104 3.50 15.64 3.39
CA ASP A 104 2.56 15.17 4.41
C ASP A 104 1.12 15.50 3.97
N LEU A 105 0.56 14.67 3.08
CA LEU A 105 -0.83 14.74 2.60
C LEU A 105 -1.78 13.83 3.37
N ASP A 106 -1.23 12.98 4.23
CA ASP A 106 -1.94 11.95 4.99
C ASP A 106 -2.76 11.05 4.05
N VAL A 107 -2.08 10.28 3.19
CA VAL A 107 -2.71 9.45 2.16
C VAL A 107 -3.12 8.09 2.72
N HIS A 108 -4.40 7.95 3.08
CA HIS A 108 -4.94 6.71 3.67
C HIS A 108 -5.39 5.68 2.65
N GLU A 109 -5.82 6.10 1.47
CA GLU A 109 -6.30 5.18 0.43
C GLU A 109 -5.83 5.63 -0.96
N LEU A 110 -5.53 4.65 -1.82
CA LEU A 110 -5.11 4.86 -3.19
C LEU A 110 -6.00 4.08 -4.15
N GLY A 111 -6.00 4.51 -5.40
CA GLY A 111 -6.75 3.93 -6.50
C GLY A 111 -5.96 4.03 -7.79
N ILE A 112 -6.21 3.13 -8.72
CA ILE A 112 -5.69 3.22 -10.08
C ILE A 112 -6.90 3.19 -11.00
N ASP A 113 -7.08 4.24 -11.79
CA ASP A 113 -8.18 4.29 -12.74
C ASP A 113 -7.92 3.39 -13.97
N THR A 114 -8.94 3.20 -14.80
CA THR A 114 -8.84 2.43 -16.07
C THR A 114 -7.74 2.91 -17.03
N ALA A 115 -7.32 4.18 -16.93
CA ALA A 115 -6.22 4.73 -17.72
C ALA A 115 -4.84 4.49 -17.09
N GLY A 116 -4.78 3.81 -15.94
CA GLY A 116 -3.57 3.54 -15.19
C GLY A 116 -3.06 4.73 -14.38
N ARG A 117 -3.85 5.79 -14.23
CA ARG A 117 -3.48 6.97 -13.44
C ARG A 117 -3.71 6.69 -11.96
N LEU A 118 -2.73 7.09 -11.17
CA LEU A 118 -2.80 7.03 -9.72
C LEU A 118 -3.76 8.10 -9.19
N LEU A 119 -4.79 7.67 -8.48
CA LEU A 119 -5.63 8.51 -7.66
C LEU A 119 -5.35 8.20 -6.19
N PHE A 120 -5.46 9.20 -5.33
CA PHE A 120 -5.35 8.99 -3.91
C PHE A 120 -6.17 10.01 -3.13
N VAL A 121 -6.56 9.60 -1.94
CA VAL A 121 -7.18 10.49 -0.97
C VAL A 121 -6.07 11.34 -0.32
N SER A 122 -6.22 12.66 -0.33
CA SER A 122 -5.51 13.53 0.60
C SER A 122 -6.45 13.89 1.74
N THR A 123 -6.28 13.20 2.87
CA THR A 123 -7.07 13.48 4.08
C THR A 123 -6.85 14.91 4.54
N LYS A 124 -5.59 15.35 4.55
CA LYS A 124 -5.19 16.70 4.98
C LYS A 124 -5.88 17.82 4.18
N TYR A 125 -6.10 17.63 2.88
CA TYR A 125 -6.77 18.60 2.02
C TYR A 125 -8.24 18.26 1.72
N SER A 126 -8.75 17.16 2.28
CA SER A 126 -10.13 16.70 2.13
C SER A 126 -10.55 16.56 0.66
N CYS A 127 -9.69 15.94 -0.16
CA CYS A 127 -9.88 15.81 -1.60
C CYS A 127 -9.34 14.50 -2.16
N LEU A 128 -9.80 14.13 -3.36
CA LEU A 128 -9.09 13.20 -4.23
C LEU A 128 -8.06 13.96 -5.05
N ALA A 129 -6.91 13.35 -5.25
CA ALA A 129 -5.78 13.92 -5.96
C ALA A 129 -5.06 12.88 -6.82
N THR A 130 -4.22 13.36 -7.74
CA THR A 130 -3.20 12.59 -8.47
C THR A 130 -1.83 13.18 -8.14
N ASP A 131 -0.76 12.44 -8.42
CA ASP A 131 0.60 12.92 -8.23
C ASP A 131 0.97 14.05 -9.21
N SER A 132 1.98 14.83 -8.83
CA SER A 132 2.54 15.91 -9.65
C SER A 132 4.04 15.96 -9.51
N VAL A 133 4.74 15.91 -10.64
CA VAL A 133 6.21 16.02 -10.68
C VAL A 133 6.72 17.41 -10.30
N VAL A 134 5.87 18.44 -10.32
CA VAL A 134 6.24 19.83 -10.00
C VAL A 134 5.65 20.30 -8.66
N HIS A 135 4.41 19.91 -8.35
CA HIS A 135 3.65 20.49 -7.23
C HIS A 135 3.31 19.47 -6.13
N SER A 136 3.99 18.33 -6.09
CA SER A 136 3.70 17.18 -5.21
C SER A 136 2.40 16.44 -5.58
N PHE A 137 1.27 17.15 -5.68
CA PHE A 137 -0.03 16.60 -6.06
C PHE A 137 -0.87 17.59 -6.87
N LYS A 138 -1.94 17.09 -7.49
CA LYS A 138 -2.99 17.88 -8.15
C LYS A 138 -4.35 17.39 -7.66
N PRO A 139 -5.18 18.25 -7.06
CA PRO A 139 -6.56 17.89 -6.71
C PRO A 139 -7.36 17.55 -7.98
N VAL A 140 -8.13 16.47 -7.95
CA VAL A 140 -9.04 16.06 -9.05
C VAL A 140 -10.51 16.23 -8.66
N TRP A 141 -10.83 16.09 -7.38
CA TRP A 141 -12.18 16.23 -6.87
C TRP A 141 -12.17 16.58 -5.38
N ARG A 142 -13.17 17.32 -4.91
CA ARG A 142 -13.44 17.53 -3.49
C ARG A 142 -14.94 17.39 -3.22
N PRO A 143 -15.36 17.01 -2.01
CA PRO A 143 -16.77 17.06 -1.65
C PRO A 143 -17.33 18.48 -1.82
N PRO A 144 -18.60 18.63 -2.25
CA PRO A 144 -19.17 19.94 -2.58
C PRO A 144 -19.19 20.90 -1.38
N PHE A 145 -19.33 20.38 -0.16
CA PHE A 145 -19.34 21.15 1.10
C PHE A 145 -17.95 21.66 1.55
N ILE A 146 -16.85 21.23 0.93
CA ILE A 146 -15.49 21.71 1.27
C ILE A 146 -15.24 23.09 0.65
N SER A 147 -15.46 24.18 1.39
CA SER A 147 -15.45 25.54 0.80
C SER A 147 -14.14 25.95 0.08
N ARG A 148 -12.98 25.46 0.53
CA ARG A 148 -11.67 25.63 -0.13
C ARG A 148 -10.77 24.45 0.21
N LEU A 149 -9.78 24.20 -0.65
CA LEU A 149 -8.69 23.26 -0.35
C LEU A 149 -7.69 23.94 0.58
N ALA A 150 -7.59 23.43 1.79
CA ALA A 150 -6.66 23.90 2.81
C ALA A 150 -6.17 22.69 3.63
N PRO A 151 -4.94 22.72 4.16
CA PRO A 151 -4.36 21.63 4.94
C PRO A 151 -4.93 21.57 6.36
N GLU A 152 -6.26 21.49 6.47
CA GLU A 152 -7.04 21.66 7.71
C GLU A 152 -7.81 20.38 8.08
N ASP A 153 -7.75 19.31 7.26
CA ASP A 153 -8.51 18.07 7.45
C ASP A 153 -9.99 18.32 7.82
N ARG A 154 -10.71 18.92 6.88
CA ARG A 154 -12.05 19.47 7.13
C ARG A 154 -13.15 18.41 7.23
N CYS A 155 -12.93 17.21 6.68
CA CYS A 155 -13.91 16.14 6.74
C CYS A 155 -13.32 14.74 6.96
N HIS A 156 -12.00 14.62 7.14
CA HIS A 156 -11.34 13.33 7.32
C HIS A 156 -11.70 12.31 6.23
N LEU A 157 -11.76 12.78 4.97
CA LEU A 157 -11.89 11.87 3.83
C LEU A 157 -10.67 10.96 3.86
N ASN A 158 -10.88 9.66 4.08
CA ASN A 158 -9.80 8.69 4.27
C ASN A 158 -10.00 7.38 3.46
N GLY A 159 -11.15 7.23 2.79
CA GLY A 159 -11.49 6.06 2.01
C GLY A 159 -11.83 6.40 0.56
N LEU A 160 -11.62 5.45 -0.32
CA LEU A 160 -11.94 5.52 -1.74
C LEU A 160 -12.40 4.13 -2.20
N ALA A 161 -13.54 4.09 -2.86
CA ALA A 161 -14.01 2.92 -3.61
C ALA A 161 -14.25 3.38 -5.05
N MET A 162 -13.72 2.62 -6.00
CA MET A 162 -13.80 2.92 -7.43
C MET A 162 -14.59 1.80 -8.11
N GLU A 163 -15.55 2.20 -8.95
CA GLU A 163 -16.29 1.27 -9.81
C GLU A 163 -15.56 1.22 -11.15
N GLU A 164 -15.13 0.02 -11.56
CA GLU A 164 -14.34 -0.24 -12.77
C GLU A 164 -12.95 0.43 -12.84
N GLY A 165 -12.53 1.14 -11.79
CA GLY A 165 -11.30 1.94 -11.79
C GLY A 165 -11.58 3.37 -12.20
#